data_AF-A0A1X1Z1I0-F1
#
_entry.id   AF-A0A1X1Z1I0-F1
#
_cell.length_a   1.000
_cell.length_b   1.000
_cell.length_c   1.000
_cell.angle_alpha   90.00
_cell.angle_beta   90.00
_cell.angle_gamma   90.00
#
_symmetry.space_group_name_H-M   'P 1'
#
loop_
_entity.id
_entity.type
_entity.pdbx_description
1 polymer ?
#
loop_
_entity_poly.entity_id
_entity_poly.type
_entity_poly.pdbx_seq_one_letter_code
_entity_poly.pdbx_strand_id
1 'polypeptide(L)'
;MSGPDAEALIRTWAEYAAPLPDDAREDMERNLYPRIRSTTGRYQLPDLRSVAQHEWGSSVGSLTGFFEYVLVDRRAGSVALAVASDD
;
A
#
# COMPACT_ATOMS: atom_id res chain seq x y z
N MET A 1 -14.33 -8.66 -9.17
CA MET A 1 -13.82 -9.33 -7.94
C MET A 1 -13.20 -8.26 -7.08
N SER A 2 -13.78 -7.97 -5.91
CA SER A 2 -13.08 -7.17 -4.89
C SER A 2 -11.86 -7.99 -4.47
N GLY A 3 -10.66 -7.45 -4.68
CA GLY A 3 -9.44 -8.05 -4.15
C GLY A 3 -9.50 -8.18 -2.62
N PRO A 4 -8.51 -8.86 -2.00
CA PRO A 4 -8.39 -8.85 -0.55
C PRO A 4 -8.45 -7.41 -0.01
N ASP A 5 -9.02 -7.25 1.18
CA ASP A 5 -9.14 -5.93 1.77
C ASP A 5 -7.74 -5.33 1.97
N ALA A 6 -7.38 -4.38 1.11
CA ALA A 6 -6.06 -3.73 1.09
C ALA A 6 -5.61 -3.24 2.47
N GLU A 7 -6.52 -2.77 3.33
CA GLU A 7 -6.17 -2.41 4.70
C GLU A 7 -5.69 -3.63 5.48
N ALA A 8 -6.46 -4.72 5.49
CA ALA A 8 -6.10 -5.95 6.19
C ALA A 8 -4.80 -6.56 5.64
N LEU A 9 -4.60 -6.50 4.32
CA LEU A 9 -3.39 -6.98 3.67
C LEU A 9 -2.17 -6.16 4.11
N ILE A 10 -2.23 -4.83 4.00
CA ILE A 10 -1.11 -3.95 4.38
C ILE A 10 -0.82 -4.06 5.87
N ARG A 11 -1.85 -4.13 6.73
CA ARG A 11 -1.68 -4.30 8.18
C ARG A 11 -0.99 -5.61 8.52
N THR A 12 -1.44 -6.72 7.93
CA THR A 12 -0.84 -8.04 8.16
C THR A 12 0.61 -8.08 7.68
N TRP A 13 0.89 -7.48 6.53
CA TRP A 13 2.24 -7.43 5.98
C TRP A 13 3.17 -6.55 6.83
N ALA A 14 2.71 -5.37 7.27
CA ALA A 14 3.52 -4.44 8.05
C ALA A 14 3.97 -5.02 9.40
N GLU A 15 3.15 -5.89 10.01
CA GLU A 15 3.48 -6.57 11.27
C GLU A 15 4.08 -7.97 11.07
N TYR A 16 4.33 -8.40 9.82
CA TYR A 16 4.75 -9.77 9.51
C TYR A 16 6.10 -10.13 10.12
N ALA A 17 7.10 -9.26 9.97
CA ALA A 17 8.46 -9.53 10.42
C ALA A 17 8.71 -9.12 11.88
N ALA A 18 8.05 -8.04 12.33
CA ALA A 18 8.15 -7.53 13.69
C ALA A 18 6.92 -6.65 14.01
N PRO A 19 6.60 -6.45 15.31
CA PRO A 19 5.57 -5.50 15.70
C PRO A 19 5.90 -4.10 15.19
N LEU A 20 4.89 -3.40 14.67
CA LEU A 20 5.05 -2.03 14.23
C LEU A 20 5.31 -1.11 15.46
N PRO A 21 6.31 -0.21 15.39
CA PRO A 21 6.46 0.87 16.36
C PRO A 21 5.18 1.70 16.50
N ASP A 22 4.92 2.22 17.69
CA ASP A 22 3.66 2.93 17.99
C ASP A 22 3.49 4.19 17.13
N ASP A 23 4.57 4.94 16.89
CA ASP A 23 4.59 6.12 16.01
C ASP A 23 4.23 5.78 14.57
N ALA A 24 4.78 4.70 14.02
CA ALA A 24 4.45 4.18 12.69
C ALA A 24 2.99 3.70 12.63
N ARG A 25 2.51 2.99 13.66
CA ARG A 25 1.12 2.51 13.73
C ARG A 25 0.15 3.68 13.74
N GLU A 26 0.42 4.68 14.57
CA GLU A 26 -0.40 5.88 14.62
C GLU A 26 -0.38 6.66 13.29
N ASP A 27 0.77 6.71 12.61
CA ASP A 27 0.86 7.36 11.30
C ASP A 27 -0.01 6.66 10.26
N MET A 28 0.00 5.32 10.23
CA MET A 28 -0.88 4.54 9.36
C MET A 28 -2.37 4.76 9.67
N GLU A 29 -2.75 4.79 10.95
CA GLU A 29 -4.12 5.07 11.39
C GLU A 29 -4.59 6.49 11.04
N ARG A 30 -3.69 7.48 11.07
CA ARG A 30 -3.99 8.87 10.70
C ARG A 30 -4.05 9.08 9.19
N ASN A 31 -3.09 8.52 8.45
CA ASN A 31 -2.81 8.96 7.08
C ASN A 31 -3.19 7.93 6.01
N LEU A 32 -3.02 6.63 6.27
CA LEU A 32 -3.18 5.59 5.27
C LEU A 32 -4.56 4.94 5.31
N TYR A 33 -4.93 4.35 6.44
CA TYR A 33 -6.16 3.57 6.54
C TYR A 33 -7.44 4.39 6.31
N PRO A 34 -7.56 5.66 6.76
CA PRO A 34 -8.73 6.46 6.44
C PRO A 34 -8.93 6.67 4.93
N ARG A 35 -7.84 6.82 4.15
CA ARG A 35 -7.90 6.97 2.69
C ARG A 35 -8.32 5.67 2.00
N ILE A 36 -7.84 4.53 2.49
CA ILE A 36 -8.27 3.21 2.00
C ILE A 36 -9.75 2.97 2.27
N ARG A 37 -10.25 3.42 3.43
CA ARG A 37 -11.66 3.29 3.85
C ARG A 37 -12.59 4.25 3.12
N SER A 38 -12.16 5.50 2.87
CA SER A 38 -13.00 6.52 2.24
C SER A 38 -13.05 6.44 0.72
N THR A 39 -12.10 5.73 0.11
CA THR A 39 -11.98 5.66 -1.34
C THR A 39 -13.23 5.09 -2.01
N THR A 40 -13.59 5.67 -3.15
CA THR A 40 -14.69 5.19 -4.01
C THR A 40 -14.21 4.20 -5.06
N GLY A 41 -12.90 4.07 -5.25
CA GLY A 41 -12.27 3.16 -6.18
C GLY A 41 -10.90 2.74 -5.67
N ARG A 42 -10.60 1.45 -5.75
CA ARG A 42 -9.35 0.87 -5.27
C ARG A 42 -8.80 -0.05 -6.34
N TYR A 43 -7.61 0.26 -6.83
CA TYR A 43 -6.97 -0.51 -7.90
C TYR A 43 -5.58 -0.89 -7.44
N GLN A 44 -5.30 -2.19 -7.40
CA GLN A 44 -3.95 -2.68 -7.19
C GLN A 44 -3.21 -2.60 -8.53
N LEU A 45 -2.06 -1.93 -8.55
CA LEU A 45 -1.22 -1.95 -9.73
C LEU A 45 -0.56 -3.34 -9.83
N PRO A 46 -0.49 -3.91 -11.05
CA PRO A 46 0.20 -5.17 -11.26
C PRO A 46 1.69 -4.98 -10.93
N ASP A 47 2.29 -5.99 -10.32
CA ASP A 47 3.73 -6.02 -10.08
C ASP A 47 4.47 -6.08 -11.42
N LEU A 48 5.06 -4.95 -11.81
CA LEU A 48 5.72 -4.76 -13.11
C LEU A 48 7.16 -5.28 -13.13
N ARG A 49 7.76 -5.69 -11.99
CA ARG A 49 9.12 -6.24 -11.85
C ARG A 49 10.10 -5.78 -12.94
N SER A 50 10.48 -6.69 -13.84
CA SER A 50 11.53 -6.54 -14.85
C SER A 50 11.21 -5.56 -15.99
N VAL A 51 9.96 -5.12 -16.13
CA VAL A 51 9.56 -4.10 -17.12
C VAL A 51 9.39 -2.71 -16.51
N ALA A 52 9.35 -2.59 -15.18
CA ALA A 52 9.45 -1.31 -14.50
C ALA A 52 10.92 -0.86 -14.48
N GLN A 53 11.30 0.00 -15.42
CA GLN A 53 12.56 0.75 -15.39
C GLN A 53 12.54 1.78 -14.24
N HIS A 54 12.57 1.32 -13.00
CA HIS A 54 12.94 2.14 -11.87
C HIS A 54 14.24 1.57 -11.30
N GLU A 55 15.21 2.43 -10.98
CA GLU A 55 16.50 2.03 -10.39
C GLU A 55 16.36 1.25 -9.06
N TRP A 56 15.14 1.15 -8.52
CA TRP A 56 14.79 0.47 -7.27
C TRP A 56 14.04 -0.86 -7.46
N GLY A 57 13.59 -1.18 -8.68
CA GLY A 57 12.71 -2.33 -8.95
C GLY A 57 13.35 -3.71 -8.77
N SER A 58 14.67 -3.78 -8.62
CA SER A 58 15.39 -5.01 -8.27
C SER A 58 15.74 -5.14 -6.79
N SER A 59 15.55 -4.10 -5.98
CA SER A 59 16.04 -4.06 -4.59
C SER A 59 14.92 -3.84 -3.58
N VAL A 60 14.06 -2.85 -3.81
CA VAL A 60 12.93 -2.50 -2.93
C VAL A 60 11.77 -3.46 -3.20
N GLY A 61 11.19 -4.07 -2.15
CA GLY A 61 10.06 -4.97 -2.31
C GLY A 61 10.41 -6.43 -2.63
N SER A 62 11.70 -6.77 -2.67
CA SER A 62 12.21 -8.03 -3.26
C SER A 62 12.14 -9.25 -2.34
N LEU A 63 12.02 -9.04 -1.03
CA LEU A 63 12.11 -10.10 -0.01
C LEU A 63 10.74 -10.55 0.49
N THR A 64 9.85 -9.61 0.83
CA THR A 64 8.58 -9.89 1.51
C THR A 64 7.37 -9.19 0.88
N GLY A 65 7.56 -8.17 0.05
CA GLY A 65 6.52 -7.72 -0.87
C GLY A 65 6.56 -6.25 -1.25
N PHE A 66 6.02 -5.97 -2.43
CA PHE A 66 5.75 -4.63 -2.94
C PHE A 66 4.26 -4.49 -3.24
N PHE A 67 3.60 -3.51 -2.62
CA PHE A 67 2.18 -3.25 -2.80
C PHE A 67 1.95 -1.83 -3.26
N GLU A 68 1.31 -1.69 -4.43
CA GLU A 68 0.90 -0.40 -4.96
C GLU A 68 -0.61 -0.35 -5.16
N TYR A 69 -1.24 0.63 -4.53
CA TYR A 69 -2.66 0.89 -4.66
C TYR A 69 -2.94 2.32 -5.12
N VAL A 70 -3.73 2.44 -6.17
CA VAL A 70 -4.36 3.71 -6.56
C VAL A 70 -5.71 3.81 -5.86
N LEU A 71 -5.82 4.81 -4.99
CA LEU A 71 -7.02 5.15 -4.23
C LEU A 71 -7.67 6.37 -4.89
N VAL A 72 -8.90 6.21 -5.38
CA VAL A 72 -9.69 7.28 -6.00
C VAL A 72 -10.90 7.62 -5.15
N ASP A 73 -10.88 8.78 -4.52
CA ASP A 73 -12.05 9.35 -3.85
C ASP A 73 -12.72 10.38 -4.76
N ARG A 74 -13.77 9.94 -5.47
CA ARG A 74 -14.54 10.81 -6.37
C ARG A 74 -15.40 11.82 -5.61
N ARG A 75 -15.70 11.60 -4.32
CA ARG A 75 -16.50 12.53 -3.51
C ARG A 75 -15.66 13.72 -3.09
N ALA A 76 -14.41 13.46 -2.68
CA ALA A 76 -13.44 14.49 -2.33
C ALA A 76 -12.67 15.05 -3.54
N GLY A 77 -12.80 14.43 -4.73
CA GLY A 77 -12.06 14.83 -5.93
C GLY A 77 -10.55 14.56 -5.80
N SER A 78 -10.16 13.50 -5.09
CA SER A 78 -8.76 13.21 -4.79
C SER A 78 -8.30 11.84 -5.28
N VAL A 79 -7.01 11.75 -5.59
CA VAL A 79 -6.32 10.51 -5.93
C VAL A 79 -5.08 10.41 -5.05
N ALA A 80 -4.84 9.22 -4.51
CA ALA A 80 -3.63 8.91 -3.74
C ALA A 80 -3.01 7.61 -4.25
N LEU A 81 -1.67 7.59 -4.30
CA LEU A 81 -0.89 6.38 -4.48
C LEU A 81 -0.39 5.92 -3.11
N ALA A 82 -0.77 4.72 -2.69
CA ALA A 82 -0.24 4.07 -1.51
C ALA A 82 0.77 3.02 -1.95
N VAL A 83 2.02 3.18 -1.52
CA VAL A 83 3.13 2.25 -1.78
C VAL A 83 3.58 1.68 -0.44
N ALA A 84 3.68 0.36 -0.36
CA ALA A 84 4.29 -0.35 0.76
C ALA A 84 5.36 -1.30 0.21
N SER A 85 6.58 -1.17 0.73
CA SER A 85 7.73 -1.96 0.32
C SER A 85 8.58 -2.33 1.52
N ASP A 86 9.18 -3.52 1.48
CA ASP A 86 10.32 -3.80 2.34
C ASP A 86 11.60 -3.23 1.73
N ASP A 87 12.43 -2.61 2.58
CA ASP A 87 13.62 -1.78 2.27
C ASP A 87 13.35 -0.36 1.72
#